data_AF-U6DH94-F1
#
_entry.id   AF-U6DH94-F1
#
_cell.length_a   1.000
_cell.length_b   1.000
_cell.length_c   1.000
_cell.angle_alpha   90.00
_cell.angle_beta   90.00
_cell.angle_gamma   90.00
#
_symmetry.space_group_name_H-M   'P 1'
#
loop_
_entity.id
_entity.type
_entity.pdbx_description
1 polymer ?
#
loop_
_entity_poly.entity_id
_entity_poly.type
_entity_poly.pdbx_seq_one_letter_code
_entity_poly.pdbx_strand_id
1 'polypeptide(L)'
;MGPRIGPVGEEPQMPGKDAKAMMGAEDTPGGKASPNPQDLRRSMFYSIKFFVLCHSLLQLAQLMISGYLKSSISTVEKRFGLSSQTSGLLAAFNEVGNTALIVFVSYFGSRVHRPRLIGYGAVLVALAGLLMSLPHFISEPYRYDHTSSVDMPQDFEASLCQPTTSVPAPTPDPSNSSCSSYTEAQHLTVVGIMFAAQTLLGVGAVPIQPFGISYIDDFAHNSNSPLYVGILFAVTMMGPGMAYGLGGLMLRLYVDIDRMPEGGISLTSKDPRWVGAWWLGFLISAGAVALAAVPYFFFPREMPREKHELRFRRRVLEATASSVSKGEDSPPESLAESQEKQDSLTQIAPDLTVIQFIKVFPRVLLRTLRHPIFLLVVLSQVCMSSMVAGMATFLPKFLERQFSVTASYANLLIGCLTIPSAIVGIVVGGVLVKRLHLGPVRCAILCLLGALFCLLLSLPLFFMGCSTHQIAGISHPPGHLPGPELFTACTEPCFCPLDDFNPVCDPRAHVEYLTPCQAGCTGRALQEAL
;
A
#
# COMPACT_ATOMS: atom_id res chain seq x y z
N MET A 1 -53.68 -63.07 29.84
CA MET A 1 -52.53 -62.14 29.94
C MET A 1 -52.54 -61.25 28.71
N GLY A 2 -52.70 -59.93 28.75
CA GLY A 2 -53.22 -58.99 29.76
C GLY A 2 -53.75 -57.77 28.97
N PRO A 3 -55.03 -57.34 29.08
CA PRO A 3 -55.71 -56.61 27.98
C PRO A 3 -56.17 -55.16 28.31
N ARG A 4 -56.66 -54.45 27.28
CA ARG A 4 -57.72 -53.38 27.21
C ARG A 4 -57.46 -52.53 25.94
N ILE A 5 -58.37 -52.27 24.98
CA ILE A 5 -59.83 -52.06 24.92
C ILE A 5 -60.28 -50.79 25.68
N GLY A 6 -60.78 -49.78 24.95
CA GLY A 6 -61.42 -48.54 25.46
C GLY A 6 -62.93 -48.74 25.73
N PRO A 7 -63.84 -47.75 25.49
CA PRO A 7 -63.66 -46.33 25.13
C PRO A 7 -64.50 -45.34 26.00
N VAL A 8 -64.55 -44.06 25.58
CA VAL A 8 -65.58 -42.98 25.74
C VAL A 8 -66.79 -43.16 26.69
N GLY A 9 -67.12 -42.13 27.49
CA GLY A 9 -68.46 -41.92 28.08
C GLY A 9 -68.56 -40.77 29.13
N GLU A 10 -69.58 -39.91 29.03
CA GLU A 10 -69.83 -38.67 29.80
C GLU A 10 -70.41 -38.85 31.23
N GLU A 11 -70.13 -37.86 32.12
CA GLU A 11 -70.97 -37.19 33.18
C GLU A 11 -71.98 -37.98 34.09
N PRO A 12 -72.69 -37.39 35.11
CA PRO A 12 -72.74 -35.99 35.59
C PRO A 12 -72.64 -35.76 37.14
N GLN A 13 -72.87 -34.50 37.55
CA GLN A 13 -73.43 -33.97 38.82
C GLN A 13 -72.54 -33.29 39.91
N MET A 14 -73.10 -32.16 40.39
CA MET A 14 -72.63 -31.11 41.33
C MET A 14 -73.26 -31.32 42.75
N PRO A 15 -73.14 -30.48 43.83
CA PRO A 15 -73.20 -28.99 43.83
C PRO A 15 -72.50 -28.12 44.93
N GLY A 16 -72.34 -26.81 44.64
CA GLY A 16 -72.29 -25.71 45.64
C GLY A 16 -70.94 -25.47 46.36
N LYS A 17 -70.55 -24.30 46.90
CA LYS A 17 -71.11 -22.92 47.07
C LYS A 17 -69.93 -22.00 47.50
N ASP A 18 -69.94 -20.66 47.55
CA ASP A 18 -70.89 -19.56 47.26
C ASP A 18 -70.04 -18.31 46.85
N ALA A 19 -70.27 -17.68 45.70
CA ALA A 19 -71.00 -16.41 45.55
C ALA A 19 -70.42 -15.12 46.22
N LYS A 20 -69.70 -14.29 45.44
CA LYS A 20 -69.92 -12.81 45.42
C LYS A 20 -69.48 -12.16 44.10
N ALA A 21 -70.41 -11.47 43.43
CA ALA A 21 -70.19 -10.63 42.24
C ALA A 21 -69.51 -9.29 42.63
N MET A 22 -69.11 -8.35 41.75
CA MET A 22 -69.42 -7.99 40.35
C MET A 22 -68.21 -7.14 39.86
N MET A 23 -67.88 -6.85 38.58
CA MET A 23 -68.68 -6.51 37.40
C MET A 23 -67.74 -6.38 36.16
N GLY A 24 -68.22 -6.74 34.95
CA GLY A 24 -67.74 -6.42 33.57
C GLY A 24 -66.27 -6.08 33.22
N ALA A 25 -65.72 -6.45 32.06
CA ALA A 25 -66.30 -7.11 30.88
C ALA A 25 -65.19 -7.79 30.04
N GLU A 26 -65.57 -8.69 29.12
CA GLU A 26 -64.69 -9.12 28.03
C GLU A 26 -64.38 -7.95 27.09
N ASP A 27 -63.15 -7.91 26.58
CA ASP A 27 -62.90 -7.73 25.15
C ASP A 27 -61.43 -8.02 24.79
N THR A 28 -61.22 -8.89 23.82
CA THR A 28 -59.96 -9.07 23.07
C THR A 28 -60.40 -9.12 21.62
N PRO A 29 -59.94 -8.22 20.71
CA PRO A 29 -58.58 -8.40 20.18
C PRO A 29 -57.87 -7.12 19.66
N GLY A 30 -56.66 -7.28 19.14
CA GLY A 30 -56.14 -6.35 18.12
C GLY A 30 -55.14 -5.28 18.57
N GLY A 31 -54.24 -5.59 19.50
CA GLY A 31 -53.08 -4.73 19.77
C GLY A 31 -52.11 -4.68 18.57
N LYS A 32 -52.22 -3.66 17.71
CA LYS A 32 -51.18 -3.33 16.73
C LYS A 32 -49.86 -3.14 17.48
N ALA A 33 -48.88 -4.01 17.24
CA ALA A 33 -47.56 -3.89 17.83
C ALA A 33 -46.92 -2.58 17.37
N SER A 34 -46.92 -1.57 18.26
CA SER A 34 -46.18 -0.33 18.04
C SER A 34 -44.69 -0.68 17.91
N PRO A 35 -43.97 -0.19 16.89
CA PRO A 35 -42.54 -0.45 16.77
C PRO A 35 -41.83 0.11 18.00
N ASN A 36 -41.06 -0.74 18.67
CA ASN A 36 -40.39 -0.40 19.92
C ASN A 36 -39.41 0.77 19.66
N PRO A 37 -39.42 1.88 20.44
CA PRO A 37 -38.59 3.06 20.14
C PRO A 37 -37.07 2.80 20.04
N GLN A 38 -36.61 1.63 20.51
CA GLN A 38 -35.23 1.17 20.36
C GLN A 38 -34.83 0.84 18.91
N ASP A 39 -35.78 0.46 18.03
CA ASP A 39 -35.52 0.22 16.60
C ASP A 39 -35.15 1.49 15.81
N LEU A 40 -35.39 2.68 16.39
CA LEU A 40 -35.13 3.96 15.73
C LEU A 40 -33.70 4.47 15.93
N ARG A 41 -32.91 3.88 16.85
CA ARG A 41 -31.49 4.22 17.01
C ARG A 41 -30.60 3.29 16.17
N ARG A 42 -30.80 3.29 14.84
CA ARG A 42 -29.94 2.56 13.91
C ARG A 42 -28.48 2.96 14.10
N SER A 43 -27.70 2.02 14.63
CA SER A 43 -26.26 2.13 14.80
C SER A 43 -25.59 2.48 13.46
N MET A 44 -24.61 3.39 13.47
CA MET A 44 -23.96 3.91 12.26
C MET A 44 -23.36 2.78 11.38
N PHE A 45 -22.98 1.67 12.00
CA PHE A 45 -22.48 0.45 11.36
C PHE A 45 -23.50 -0.27 10.47
N TYR A 46 -24.77 0.12 10.45
CA TYR A 46 -25.79 -0.38 9.51
C TYR A 46 -26.00 0.52 8.28
N SER A 47 -25.16 1.55 8.08
CA SER A 47 -25.24 2.43 6.91
C SER A 47 -24.15 2.12 5.88
N ILE A 48 -24.56 1.85 4.63
CA ILE A 48 -23.63 1.58 3.53
C ILE A 48 -22.70 2.76 3.25
N LYS A 49 -23.17 3.99 3.47
CA LYS A 49 -22.39 5.23 3.30
C LYS A 49 -21.26 5.34 4.32
N PHE A 50 -21.51 4.88 5.54
CA PHE A 50 -20.48 4.80 6.58
C PHE A 50 -19.45 3.70 6.28
N PHE A 51 -19.89 2.55 5.77
CA PHE A 51 -18.98 1.51 5.26
C PHE A 51 -18.08 2.04 4.13
N VAL A 52 -18.63 2.75 3.14
CA VAL A 52 -17.87 3.36 2.04
C VAL A 52 -16.82 4.35 2.57
N LEU A 53 -17.17 5.18 3.57
CA LEU A 53 -16.21 6.09 4.21
C LEU A 53 -15.07 5.33 4.92
N CYS A 54 -15.41 4.38 5.80
CA CYS A 54 -14.41 3.56 6.51
C CYS A 54 -13.51 2.79 5.53
N HIS A 55 -14.08 2.26 4.44
CA HIS A 55 -13.33 1.50 3.44
C HIS A 55 -12.40 2.38 2.61
N SER A 56 -12.83 3.58 2.26
CA SER A 56 -12.00 4.58 1.58
C SER A 56 -10.80 4.99 2.45
N LEU A 57 -11.01 5.20 3.74
CA LEU A 57 -9.94 5.54 4.70
C LEU A 57 -8.97 4.37 4.92
N LEU A 58 -9.48 3.14 5.07
CA LEU A 58 -8.65 1.95 5.23
C LEU A 58 -7.80 1.68 3.99
N GLN A 59 -8.38 1.75 2.80
CA GLN A 59 -7.67 1.47 1.56
C GLN A 59 -6.65 2.59 1.22
N LEU A 60 -6.97 3.86 1.53
CA LEU A 60 -6.01 4.96 1.51
C LEU A 60 -4.81 4.66 2.43
N ALA A 61 -5.05 4.27 3.69
CA ALA A 61 -3.99 3.98 4.66
C ALA A 61 -3.15 2.75 4.24
N GLN A 62 -3.78 1.72 3.67
CA GLN A 62 -3.10 0.53 3.15
C GLN A 62 -2.23 0.84 1.92
N LEU A 63 -2.69 1.70 0.99
CA LEU A 63 -1.84 2.15 -0.10
C LEU A 63 -0.77 3.14 0.36
N MET A 64 -1.01 3.90 1.42
CA MET A 64 -0.02 4.80 2.00
C MET A 64 1.19 4.01 2.52
N ILE A 65 0.97 2.93 3.29
CA ILE A 65 2.07 2.10 3.78
C ILE A 65 2.80 1.34 2.66
N SER A 66 2.08 0.90 1.63
CA SER A 66 2.67 0.25 0.44
C SER A 66 3.51 1.22 -0.42
N GLY A 67 3.04 2.47 -0.56
CA GLY A 67 3.78 3.53 -1.24
C GLY A 67 4.99 4.02 -0.46
N TYR A 68 4.97 3.93 0.88
CA TYR A 68 6.01 4.53 1.71
C TYR A 68 7.38 3.84 1.55
N LEU A 69 7.43 2.51 1.36
CA LEU A 69 8.70 1.84 1.00
C LEU A 69 9.28 2.39 -0.31
N LYS A 70 8.44 2.64 -1.32
CA LYS A 70 8.88 3.15 -2.63
C LYS A 70 9.45 4.57 -2.50
N SER A 71 8.94 5.36 -1.55
CA SER A 71 9.48 6.69 -1.23
C SER A 71 10.83 6.65 -0.49
N SER A 72 11.10 5.60 0.29
CA SER A 72 12.30 5.50 1.14
C SER A 72 13.37 4.53 0.62
N ILE A 73 13.16 3.94 -0.55
CA ILE A 73 13.99 2.85 -1.10
C ILE A 73 15.49 3.23 -1.23
N SER A 74 15.79 4.43 -1.71
CA SER A 74 17.16 4.97 -1.83
C SER A 74 17.86 5.12 -0.47
N THR A 75 17.09 5.45 0.58
CA THR A 75 17.60 5.60 1.95
C THR A 75 17.82 4.24 2.60
N VAL A 76 16.91 3.28 2.37
CA VAL A 76 17.07 1.88 2.81
C VAL A 76 18.28 1.22 2.16
N GLU A 77 18.45 1.38 0.84
CA GLU A 77 19.65 0.94 0.10
C GLU A 77 20.92 1.52 0.72
N LYS A 78 20.94 2.82 0.98
CA LYS A 78 22.09 3.52 1.56
C LYS A 78 22.41 3.10 2.99
N ARG A 79 21.39 2.79 3.81
CA ARG A 79 21.56 2.37 5.21
C ARG A 79 22.12 0.95 5.34
N PHE A 80 21.70 0.05 4.45
CA PHE A 80 22.03 -1.38 4.55
C PHE A 80 22.94 -1.90 3.43
N GLY A 81 23.35 -1.06 2.47
CA GLY A 81 24.22 -1.47 1.35
C GLY A 81 23.50 -2.28 0.27
N LEU A 82 22.16 -2.17 0.15
CA LEU A 82 21.39 -3.01 -0.78
C LEU A 82 21.65 -2.66 -2.24
N SER A 83 21.80 -3.68 -3.08
CA SER A 83 21.79 -3.50 -4.54
C SER A 83 20.42 -2.99 -5.03
N SER A 84 20.41 -2.25 -6.14
CA SER A 84 19.19 -1.82 -6.84
C SER A 84 18.27 -2.97 -7.25
N GLN A 85 18.81 -4.19 -7.42
CA GLN A 85 18.05 -5.38 -7.75
C GLN A 85 17.35 -5.95 -6.50
N THR A 86 18.08 -6.02 -5.37
CA THR A 86 17.56 -6.50 -4.09
C THR A 86 16.44 -5.60 -3.57
N SER A 87 16.64 -4.28 -3.62
CA SER A 87 15.63 -3.29 -3.22
C SER A 87 14.41 -3.29 -4.13
N GLY A 88 14.61 -3.42 -5.46
CA GLY A 88 13.54 -3.55 -6.43
C GLY A 88 12.69 -4.81 -6.21
N LEU A 89 13.34 -5.95 -5.92
CA LEU A 89 12.65 -7.19 -5.58
C LEU A 89 11.86 -7.06 -4.26
N LEU A 90 12.45 -6.41 -3.24
CA LEU A 90 11.78 -6.12 -1.98
C LEU A 90 10.52 -5.27 -2.19
N ALA A 91 10.60 -4.21 -3.00
CA ALA A 91 9.47 -3.31 -3.30
C ALA A 91 8.32 -3.96 -4.11
N ALA A 92 8.58 -5.12 -4.73
CA ALA A 92 7.58 -5.93 -5.44
C ALA A 92 7.09 -7.16 -4.65
N PHE A 93 7.70 -7.49 -3.50
CA PHE A 93 7.48 -8.77 -2.82
C PHE A 93 6.10 -8.90 -2.15
N ASN A 94 5.44 -7.78 -1.86
CA ASN A 94 4.03 -7.76 -1.44
C ASN A 94 3.09 -8.31 -2.52
N GLU A 95 3.37 -8.08 -3.80
CA GLU A 95 2.53 -8.61 -4.89
C GLU A 95 2.63 -10.13 -5.01
N VAL A 96 3.73 -10.74 -4.54
CA VAL A 96 3.88 -12.21 -4.47
C VAL A 96 2.89 -12.79 -3.44
N GLY A 97 2.88 -12.25 -2.22
CA GLY A 97 1.94 -12.65 -1.17
C GLY A 97 0.48 -12.39 -1.55
N ASN A 98 0.22 -11.28 -2.24
CA ASN A 98 -1.10 -10.92 -2.76
C ASN A 98 -1.59 -11.91 -3.83
N THR A 99 -0.79 -12.10 -4.89
CA THR A 99 -1.12 -12.96 -6.04
C THR A 99 -1.35 -14.41 -5.64
N ALA A 100 -0.59 -14.93 -4.67
CA ALA A 100 -0.73 -16.31 -4.18
C ALA A 100 -2.10 -16.59 -3.54
N LEU A 101 -2.75 -15.58 -2.93
CA LEU A 101 -3.96 -15.78 -2.12
C LEU A 101 -5.23 -15.14 -2.70
N ILE A 102 -5.12 -14.15 -3.59
CA ILE A 102 -6.27 -13.36 -4.09
C ILE A 102 -7.38 -14.21 -4.74
N VAL A 103 -7.02 -15.27 -5.46
CA VAL A 103 -7.99 -16.22 -6.05
C VAL A 103 -8.78 -16.97 -4.97
N PHE A 104 -8.08 -17.50 -3.96
CA PHE A 104 -8.69 -18.28 -2.89
C PHE A 104 -9.58 -17.40 -2.00
N VAL A 105 -9.08 -16.23 -1.58
CA VAL A 105 -9.82 -15.27 -0.77
C VAL A 105 -11.07 -14.80 -1.51
N SER A 106 -10.97 -14.48 -2.80
CA SER A 106 -12.13 -14.08 -3.62
C SER A 106 -13.20 -15.18 -3.69
N TYR A 107 -12.82 -16.45 -3.79
CA TYR A 107 -13.76 -17.58 -3.76
C TYR A 107 -14.50 -17.72 -2.42
N PHE A 108 -13.82 -17.53 -1.29
CA PHE A 108 -14.45 -17.62 0.03
C PHE A 108 -15.38 -16.43 0.37
N GLY A 109 -15.37 -15.35 -0.43
CA GLY A 109 -16.06 -14.10 -0.12
C GLY A 109 -17.56 -14.21 0.18
N SER A 110 -18.31 -15.09 -0.50
CA SER A 110 -19.74 -15.27 -0.22
C SER A 110 -20.03 -16.07 1.06
N ARG A 111 -19.06 -16.84 1.57
CA ARG A 111 -19.24 -17.79 2.69
C ARG A 111 -18.74 -17.26 4.03
N VAL A 112 -17.88 -16.23 4.01
CA VAL A 112 -17.23 -15.64 5.19
C VAL A 112 -17.85 -14.33 5.63
N HIS A 113 -17.58 -13.92 6.88
CA HIS A 113 -17.97 -12.61 7.39
C HIS A 113 -17.05 -11.51 6.81
N ARG A 114 -17.30 -11.09 5.57
CA ARG A 114 -16.46 -10.16 4.79
C ARG A 114 -15.86 -9.00 5.60
N PRO A 115 -16.63 -8.17 6.36
CA PRO A 115 -16.03 -7.09 7.16
C PRO A 115 -14.96 -7.56 8.16
N ARG A 116 -15.16 -8.68 8.87
CA ARG A 116 -14.18 -9.16 9.85
C ARG A 116 -12.90 -9.65 9.19
N LEU A 117 -12.97 -10.26 8.00
CA LEU A 117 -11.75 -10.62 7.25
C LEU A 117 -11.00 -9.39 6.71
N ILE A 118 -11.71 -8.32 6.33
CA ILE A 118 -11.07 -7.03 6.03
C ILE A 118 -10.35 -6.50 7.28
N GLY A 119 -11.00 -6.56 8.45
CA GLY A 119 -10.41 -6.15 9.72
C GLY A 119 -9.15 -6.95 10.10
N TYR A 120 -9.18 -8.28 10.00
CA TYR A 120 -7.99 -9.11 10.25
C TYR A 120 -6.87 -8.88 9.22
N GLY A 121 -7.20 -8.69 7.95
CA GLY A 121 -6.23 -8.30 6.92
C GLY A 121 -5.57 -6.97 7.22
N ALA A 122 -6.36 -5.96 7.63
CA ALA A 122 -5.86 -4.65 8.02
C ALA A 122 -4.94 -4.71 9.27
N VAL A 123 -5.29 -5.51 10.28
CA VAL A 123 -4.40 -5.76 11.43
C VAL A 123 -3.09 -6.41 10.98
N LEU A 124 -3.12 -7.35 10.04
CA LEU A 124 -1.91 -7.96 9.49
C LEU A 124 -1.05 -6.97 8.69
N VAL A 125 -1.67 -6.05 7.93
CA VAL A 125 -0.97 -4.93 7.25
C VAL A 125 -0.31 -3.99 8.27
N ALA A 126 -0.98 -3.68 9.39
CA ALA A 126 -0.39 -2.86 10.44
C ALA A 126 0.80 -3.57 11.11
N LEU A 127 0.69 -4.86 11.43
CA LEU A 127 1.79 -5.67 11.96
C LEU A 127 2.97 -5.76 10.98
N ALA A 128 2.71 -5.91 9.68
CA ALA A 128 3.72 -5.87 8.63
C ALA A 128 4.44 -4.51 8.58
N GLY A 129 3.72 -3.41 8.80
CA GLY A 129 4.27 -2.07 8.95
C GLY A 129 5.22 -1.92 10.13
N LEU A 130 4.82 -2.42 11.31
CA LEU A 130 5.68 -2.44 12.50
C LEU A 130 6.93 -3.29 12.23
N LEU A 131 6.77 -4.47 11.62
CA LEU A 131 7.89 -5.36 11.26
C LEU A 131 8.84 -4.71 10.24
N MET A 132 8.34 -3.87 9.33
CA MET A 132 9.17 -3.09 8.39
C MET A 132 10.01 -2.02 9.11
N SER A 133 9.54 -1.48 10.24
CA SER A 133 10.34 -0.55 11.06
C SER A 133 11.37 -1.25 11.97
N LEU A 134 11.17 -2.54 12.25
CA LEU A 134 11.99 -3.31 13.19
C LEU A 134 13.51 -3.27 12.91
N PRO A 135 14.00 -3.33 11.65
CA PRO A 135 15.43 -3.25 11.34
C PRO A 135 16.14 -2.03 11.93
N HIS A 136 15.46 -0.88 12.07
CA HIS A 136 16.05 0.30 12.72
C HIS A 136 16.37 0.04 14.19
N PHE A 137 15.45 -0.60 14.93
CA PHE A 137 15.59 -0.80 16.37
C PHE A 137 16.55 -1.92 16.76
N ILE A 138 16.81 -2.88 15.86
CA ILE A 138 17.73 -4.01 16.09
C ILE A 138 19.12 -3.82 15.48
N SER A 139 19.30 -2.84 14.57
CA SER A 139 20.61 -2.54 13.99
C SER A 139 21.41 -1.59 14.88
N GLU A 140 22.73 -1.67 14.77
CA GLU A 140 23.63 -0.72 15.43
C GLU A 140 23.43 0.69 14.86
N PRO A 141 23.62 1.77 15.66
CA PRO A 141 23.49 3.15 15.21
C PRO A 141 24.24 3.43 13.90
N TYR A 142 23.74 4.35 13.08
CA TYR A 142 24.34 4.67 11.79
C TYR A 142 25.70 5.36 11.99
N ARG A 143 26.76 4.57 11.90
CA ARG A 143 28.14 5.05 11.84
C ARG A 143 28.41 5.57 10.43
N TYR A 144 28.75 6.85 10.35
CA TYR A 144 29.37 7.46 9.20
C TYR A 144 30.83 7.79 9.55
N ASP A 145 31.71 7.86 8.55
CA ASP A 145 33.09 8.24 8.81
C ASP A 145 33.17 9.69 9.30
N HIS A 146 33.53 9.82 10.58
CA HIS A 146 33.97 11.06 11.19
C HIS A 146 35.44 11.27 10.82
N THR A 147 35.70 12.04 9.78
CA THR A 147 36.95 12.80 9.69
C THR A 147 36.98 13.76 10.89
N SER A 148 37.79 13.42 11.89
CA SER A 148 37.74 13.97 13.26
C SER A 148 37.66 15.49 13.32
N SER A 149 36.47 16.01 13.61
CA SER A 149 36.18 17.45 13.67
C SER A 149 36.54 18.06 15.03
N VAL A 150 37.78 17.89 15.49
CA VAL A 150 38.25 18.46 16.77
C VAL A 150 39.04 19.75 16.55
N ASP A 151 39.83 19.85 15.47
CA ASP A 151 40.51 21.09 15.07
C ASP A 151 40.54 21.21 13.54
N MET A 152 39.55 21.89 12.92
CA MET A 152 39.71 22.63 11.65
C MET A 152 38.54 23.61 11.45
N PRO A 153 38.76 24.81 10.89
CA PRO A 153 37.70 25.74 10.50
C PRO A 153 36.80 25.18 9.38
N GLN A 154 35.60 25.76 9.26
CA GLN A 154 34.63 25.44 8.23
C GLN A 154 35.06 25.97 6.86
N ASP A 155 35.80 25.17 6.08
CA ASP A 155 35.69 25.19 4.62
C ASP A 155 36.09 23.84 4.01
N PHE A 156 35.48 23.53 2.86
CA PHE A 156 35.63 22.24 2.17
C PHE A 156 37.02 22.09 1.55
N GLU A 157 37.77 21.07 1.97
CA GLU A 157 38.56 20.29 1.03
C GLU A 157 38.15 18.82 1.12
N ALA A 158 37.72 18.26 -0.02
CA ALA A 158 37.81 16.81 -0.22
C ALA A 158 39.29 16.41 -0.08
N SER A 159 39.59 15.16 0.28
CA SER A 159 40.98 14.67 0.30
C SER A 159 41.55 14.65 -1.12
N LEU A 160 42.11 15.78 -1.56
CA LEU A 160 42.61 16.02 -2.89
C LEU A 160 43.96 15.34 -3.09
N CYS A 161 44.12 14.66 -4.23
CA CYS A 161 45.41 14.12 -4.64
C CYS A 161 46.32 15.26 -5.10
N GLN A 162 47.19 15.76 -4.22
CA GLN A 162 48.18 16.77 -4.61
C GLN A 162 49.46 16.12 -5.14
N PRO A 163 49.91 16.45 -6.36
CA PRO A 163 51.13 15.84 -6.95
C PRO A 163 52.46 16.19 -6.25
N THR A 164 52.44 17.08 -5.26
CA THR A 164 53.63 17.84 -4.82
C THR A 164 54.07 17.56 -3.39
N THR A 165 53.37 16.70 -2.64
CA THR A 165 53.57 16.52 -1.20
C THR A 165 54.13 15.13 -0.89
N SER A 166 55.45 15.04 -0.73
CA SER A 166 56.12 13.80 -0.29
C SER A 166 55.88 13.56 1.21
N VAL A 167 54.84 12.77 1.52
CA VAL A 167 54.54 12.35 2.89
C VAL A 167 55.40 11.13 3.26
N PRO A 168 55.98 11.03 4.49
CA PRO A 168 56.67 9.82 4.93
C PRO A 168 55.73 8.61 5.00
N ALA A 169 56.30 7.41 4.87
CA ALA A 169 55.57 6.16 4.63
C ALA A 169 54.49 5.85 5.71
N PRO A 170 53.33 5.28 5.31
CA PRO A 170 52.27 4.92 6.24
C PRO A 170 52.71 3.77 7.17
N THR A 171 52.36 3.90 8.45
CA THR A 171 52.38 2.77 9.39
C THR A 171 51.30 1.75 9.01
N PRO A 172 51.56 0.44 9.10
CA PRO A 172 50.56 -0.57 8.76
C PRO A 172 49.42 -0.59 9.77
N ASP A 173 48.21 -0.24 9.33
CA ASP A 173 47.00 -0.40 10.12
C ASP A 173 46.67 -1.89 10.34
N PRO A 174 46.10 -2.27 11.50
CA PRO A 174 45.81 -3.66 11.81
C PRO A 174 44.69 -4.22 10.94
N SER A 175 44.93 -5.41 10.38
CA SER A 175 44.00 -6.10 9.48
C SER A 175 42.75 -6.62 10.20
N ASN A 176 41.69 -5.82 10.22
CA ASN A 176 40.36 -6.18 10.72
C ASN A 176 39.59 -7.13 9.76
N SER A 177 40.17 -8.30 9.45
CA SER A 177 39.53 -9.34 8.65
C SER A 177 38.34 -10.03 9.34
N SER A 178 38.08 -9.73 10.61
CA SER A 178 36.89 -10.16 11.35
C SER A 178 35.63 -9.32 11.06
N CYS A 179 35.74 -8.20 10.33
CA CYS A 179 34.64 -7.26 10.15
C CYS A 179 33.61 -7.71 9.09
N SER A 180 33.97 -8.61 8.17
CA SER A 180 33.11 -9.04 7.05
C SER A 180 32.07 -10.10 7.42
N SER A 181 32.45 -11.15 8.15
CA SER A 181 31.55 -12.28 8.43
C SER A 181 30.43 -11.95 9.44
N TYR A 182 30.71 -11.04 10.39
CA TYR A 182 29.71 -10.57 11.36
C TYR A 182 28.68 -9.64 10.70
N THR A 183 29.13 -8.73 9.85
CA THR A 183 28.25 -7.78 9.13
C THR A 183 27.39 -8.48 8.09
N GLU A 184 27.91 -9.48 7.37
CA GLU A 184 27.14 -10.27 6.40
C GLU A 184 25.95 -11.01 7.04
N ALA A 185 26.14 -11.64 8.20
CA ALA A 185 25.08 -12.35 8.93
C ALA A 185 24.00 -11.42 9.50
N GLN A 186 24.38 -10.25 10.02
CA GLN A 186 23.43 -9.21 10.44
C GLN A 186 22.65 -8.65 9.24
N HIS A 187 23.34 -8.37 8.14
CA HIS A 187 22.74 -7.88 6.90
C HIS A 187 21.69 -8.87 6.33
N LEU A 188 22.02 -10.16 6.26
CA LEU A 188 21.08 -11.20 5.81
C LEU A 188 19.83 -11.26 6.69
N THR A 189 20.00 -11.16 8.02
CA THR A 189 18.90 -11.16 9.00
C THR A 189 17.97 -9.96 8.79
N VAL A 190 18.53 -8.75 8.66
CA VAL A 190 17.76 -7.52 8.40
C VAL A 190 16.97 -7.63 7.10
N VAL A 191 17.61 -8.03 6.00
CA VAL A 191 16.97 -8.19 4.70
C VAL A 191 15.84 -9.24 4.77
N GLY A 192 16.07 -10.37 5.45
CA GLY A 192 15.05 -11.39 5.68
C GLY A 192 13.81 -10.88 6.40
N ILE A 193 13.98 -10.03 7.43
CA ILE A 193 12.86 -9.38 8.15
C ILE A 193 12.06 -8.47 7.21
N MET A 194 12.72 -7.69 6.36
CA MET A 194 12.05 -6.80 5.40
C MET A 194 11.24 -7.59 4.35
N PHE A 195 11.80 -8.69 3.83
CA PHE A 195 11.09 -9.58 2.91
C PHE A 195 9.88 -10.28 3.56
N ALA A 196 10.03 -10.75 4.80
CA ALA A 196 8.93 -11.31 5.57
C ALA A 196 7.81 -10.26 5.80
N ALA A 197 8.18 -9.03 6.17
CA ALA A 197 7.24 -7.93 6.33
C ALA A 197 6.50 -7.58 5.02
N GLN A 198 7.17 -7.53 3.87
CA GLN A 198 6.48 -7.33 2.58
C GLN A 198 5.54 -8.49 2.24
N THR A 199 5.92 -9.73 2.56
CA THR A 199 5.02 -10.89 2.38
C THR A 199 3.75 -10.73 3.22
N LEU A 200 3.89 -10.39 4.52
CA LEU A 200 2.76 -10.16 5.42
C LEU A 200 1.89 -8.99 4.98
N LEU A 201 2.49 -7.91 4.45
CA LEU A 201 1.79 -6.77 3.87
C LEU A 201 0.91 -7.21 2.70
N GLY A 202 1.47 -8.03 1.79
CA GLY A 202 0.76 -8.63 0.67
C GLY A 202 -0.41 -9.51 1.10
N VAL A 203 -0.16 -10.45 2.01
CA VAL A 203 -1.17 -11.37 2.57
C VAL A 203 -2.30 -10.62 3.28
N GLY A 204 -1.97 -9.58 4.06
CA GLY A 204 -2.96 -8.76 4.76
C GLY A 204 -3.79 -7.86 3.85
N ALA A 205 -3.24 -7.42 2.71
CA ALA A 205 -3.96 -6.59 1.74
C ALA A 205 -5.06 -7.37 0.98
N VAL A 206 -4.87 -8.69 0.78
CA VAL A 206 -5.73 -9.52 -0.07
C VAL A 206 -7.24 -9.42 0.19
N PRO A 207 -7.76 -9.53 1.43
CA PRO A 207 -9.21 -9.43 1.65
C PRO A 207 -9.75 -8.01 1.50
N ILE A 208 -8.91 -6.97 1.61
CA ILE A 208 -9.37 -5.59 1.81
C ILE A 208 -10.19 -5.09 0.62
N GLN A 209 -9.58 -5.04 -0.57
CA GLN A 209 -10.24 -4.49 -1.76
C GLN A 209 -11.34 -5.40 -2.36
N PRO A 210 -11.14 -6.72 -2.56
CA PRO A 210 -12.16 -7.58 -3.16
C PRO A 210 -13.42 -7.69 -2.31
N PHE A 211 -13.29 -7.81 -0.98
CA PHE A 211 -14.45 -7.87 -0.10
C PHE A 211 -15.09 -6.51 0.11
N GLY A 212 -14.33 -5.42 0.14
CA GLY A 212 -14.89 -4.07 0.24
C GLY A 212 -15.74 -3.69 -0.98
N ILE A 213 -15.22 -3.89 -2.19
CA ILE A 213 -15.98 -3.62 -3.43
C ILE A 213 -17.22 -4.52 -3.53
N SER A 214 -17.09 -5.82 -3.30
CA SER A 214 -18.25 -6.74 -3.38
C SER A 214 -19.29 -6.48 -2.29
N TYR A 215 -18.89 -6.06 -1.09
CA TYR A 215 -19.82 -5.66 -0.03
C TYR A 215 -20.54 -4.35 -0.37
N ILE A 216 -19.87 -3.40 -1.04
CA ILE A 216 -20.52 -2.19 -1.56
C ILE A 216 -21.57 -2.57 -2.61
N ASP A 217 -21.24 -3.43 -3.57
CA ASP A 217 -22.13 -3.81 -4.67
C ASP A 217 -23.36 -4.63 -4.21
N ASP A 218 -23.20 -5.53 -3.23
CA ASP A 218 -24.29 -6.36 -2.72
C ASP A 218 -25.38 -5.57 -1.94
N PHE A 219 -24.98 -4.46 -1.30
CA PHE A 219 -25.82 -3.72 -0.35
C PHE A 219 -26.23 -2.29 -0.79
N ALA A 220 -25.47 -1.65 -1.69
CA ALA A 220 -25.86 -0.38 -2.30
C ALA A 220 -27.02 -0.54 -3.29
N HIS A 221 -27.69 0.56 -3.64
CA HIS A 221 -28.62 0.55 -4.77
C HIS A 221 -27.83 0.46 -6.10
N ASN A 222 -28.33 -0.27 -7.09
CA ASN A 222 -27.65 -0.50 -8.38
C ASN A 222 -27.28 0.79 -9.12
N SER A 223 -28.02 1.90 -8.93
CA SER A 223 -27.67 3.22 -9.49
C SER A 223 -26.55 3.95 -8.73
N ASN A 224 -26.34 3.59 -7.47
CA ASN A 224 -25.44 4.25 -6.52
C ASN A 224 -24.12 3.50 -6.36
N SER A 225 -24.11 2.16 -6.52
CA SER A 225 -22.89 1.34 -6.45
C SER A 225 -21.74 1.93 -7.31
N PRO A 226 -21.93 2.28 -8.61
CA PRO A 226 -20.86 2.87 -9.41
C PRO A 226 -20.33 4.21 -8.87
N LEU A 227 -21.18 5.01 -8.21
CA LEU A 227 -20.76 6.27 -7.59
C LEU A 227 -19.94 6.00 -6.31
N TYR A 228 -20.38 5.08 -5.47
CA TYR A 228 -19.65 4.71 -4.24
C TYR A 228 -18.29 4.08 -4.56
N VAL A 229 -18.21 3.20 -5.57
CA VAL A 229 -16.95 2.64 -6.08
C VAL A 229 -16.06 3.73 -6.72
N GLY A 230 -16.64 4.71 -7.41
CA GLY A 230 -15.90 5.87 -7.93
C GLY A 230 -15.27 6.74 -6.82
N ILE A 231 -16.03 7.01 -5.75
CA ILE A 231 -15.54 7.74 -4.56
C ILE A 231 -14.41 6.96 -3.88
N LEU A 232 -14.58 5.65 -3.70
CA LEU A 232 -13.57 4.75 -3.14
C LEU A 232 -12.24 4.88 -3.90
N PHE A 233 -12.24 4.69 -5.23
CA PHE A 233 -11.02 4.81 -6.01
C PHE A 233 -10.39 6.21 -5.94
N ALA A 234 -11.19 7.28 -5.96
CA ALA A 234 -10.66 8.65 -5.89
C ALA A 234 -9.93 8.93 -4.56
N VAL A 235 -10.51 8.53 -3.42
CA VAL A 235 -9.88 8.68 -2.10
C VAL A 235 -8.65 7.78 -1.97
N THR A 236 -8.77 6.51 -2.40
CA THR A 236 -7.68 5.53 -2.36
C THR A 236 -6.44 5.99 -3.14
N MET A 237 -6.59 6.68 -4.27
CA MET A 237 -5.47 7.25 -5.03
C MET A 237 -4.73 8.39 -4.31
N MET A 238 -5.28 8.98 -3.25
CA MET A 238 -4.55 9.92 -2.40
C MET A 238 -3.51 9.22 -1.52
N GLY A 239 -3.68 7.93 -1.20
CA GLY A 239 -2.81 7.16 -0.32
C GLY A 239 -1.34 7.17 -0.74
N PRO A 240 -1.00 6.81 -1.99
CA PRO A 240 0.36 6.95 -2.51
C PRO A 240 0.88 8.40 -2.46
N GLY A 241 0.03 9.41 -2.72
CA GLY A 241 0.42 10.83 -2.68
C GLY A 241 0.86 11.25 -1.28
N MET A 242 0.07 10.85 -0.27
CA MET A 242 0.40 11.01 1.14
C MET A 242 1.65 10.23 1.54
N ALA A 243 1.90 9.06 0.93
CA ALA A 243 3.12 8.28 1.18
C ALA A 243 4.39 9.00 0.72
N TYR A 244 4.41 9.53 -0.51
CA TYR A 244 5.55 10.33 -1.00
C TYR A 244 5.69 11.64 -0.24
N GLY A 245 4.60 12.32 0.11
CA GLY A 245 4.65 13.50 0.99
C GLY A 245 5.24 13.18 2.37
N LEU A 246 4.82 12.06 2.98
CA LEU A 246 5.35 11.57 4.25
C LEU A 246 6.83 11.16 4.14
N GLY A 247 7.23 10.48 3.06
CA GLY A 247 8.64 10.23 2.74
C GLY A 247 9.44 11.52 2.66
N GLY A 248 8.92 12.52 1.95
CA GLY A 248 9.49 13.85 1.87
C GLY A 248 9.77 14.49 3.23
N LEU A 249 8.81 14.40 4.17
CA LEU A 249 8.95 14.94 5.52
C LEU A 249 9.90 14.11 6.41
N MET A 250 9.72 12.79 6.46
CA MET A 250 10.46 11.91 7.37
C MET A 250 11.93 11.78 6.96
N LEU A 251 12.25 11.76 5.67
CA LEU A 251 13.64 11.65 5.19
C LEU A 251 14.47 12.94 5.37
N ARG A 252 13.83 14.05 5.78
CA ARG A 252 14.50 15.27 6.24
C ARG A 252 14.98 15.20 7.69
N LEU A 253 14.47 14.24 8.47
CA LEU A 253 14.96 13.95 9.82
C LEU A 253 16.10 12.92 9.73
N TYR A 254 17.10 13.02 10.61
CA TYR A 254 18.20 12.06 10.66
C TYR A 254 17.74 10.67 11.12
N VAL A 255 18.36 9.61 10.60
CA VAL A 255 17.96 8.22 10.86
C VAL A 255 17.88 7.87 12.36
N ASP A 256 18.90 8.22 13.15
CA ASP A 256 18.96 7.97 14.60
C ASP A 256 18.50 9.17 15.43
N ILE A 257 17.43 9.85 15.02
CA ILE A 257 16.81 10.93 15.82
C ILE A 257 16.40 10.47 17.23
N ASP A 258 16.15 9.17 17.42
CA ASP A 258 15.84 8.54 18.72
C ASP A 258 17.08 8.20 19.57
N ARG A 259 18.30 8.31 19.02
CA ARG A 259 19.58 8.03 19.71
C ARG A 259 20.64 9.12 19.47
N MET A 260 20.21 10.35 19.21
CA MET A 260 21.12 11.45 18.83
C MET A 260 22.07 11.82 19.98
N PRO A 261 23.40 11.94 19.74
CA PRO A 261 24.36 12.38 20.76
C PRO A 261 24.11 13.84 21.19
N GLU A 262 24.52 14.18 22.42
CA GLU A 262 24.23 15.48 23.05
C GLU A 262 24.79 16.70 22.29
N GLY A 263 25.85 16.52 21.49
CA GLY A 263 26.41 17.55 20.60
C GLY A 263 25.70 17.70 19.25
N GLY A 264 24.67 16.90 18.97
CA GLY A 264 24.04 16.82 17.65
C GLY A 264 24.93 16.18 16.59
N ILE A 265 24.62 16.44 15.31
CA ILE A 265 25.40 15.96 14.16
C ILE A 265 25.76 17.11 13.22
N SER A 266 26.96 17.07 12.65
CA SER A 266 27.45 18.03 11.64
C SER A 266 27.04 17.67 10.21
N LEU A 267 25.97 16.89 10.04
CA LEU A 267 25.44 16.46 8.74
C LEU A 267 24.20 17.26 8.36
N THR A 268 24.06 17.58 7.07
CA THR A 268 22.84 18.19 6.52
C THR A 268 22.20 17.25 5.50
N SER A 269 20.92 17.45 5.17
CA SER A 269 20.21 16.61 4.19
C SER A 269 20.75 16.69 2.74
N LYS A 270 21.77 17.52 2.50
CA LYS A 270 22.53 17.59 1.24
C LYS A 270 23.82 16.75 1.25
N ASP A 271 24.30 16.33 2.42
CA ASP A 271 25.55 15.56 2.52
C ASP A 271 25.37 14.15 1.89
N PRO A 272 26.31 13.67 1.05
CA PRO A 272 26.22 12.36 0.43
C PRO A 272 26.25 11.18 1.43
N ARG A 273 26.52 11.40 2.73
CA ARG A 273 26.39 10.43 3.83
C ARG A 273 25.04 10.50 4.57
N TRP A 274 24.18 11.49 4.31
CA TRP A 274 22.89 11.64 5.00
C TRP A 274 21.95 10.43 4.82
N VAL A 275 21.50 9.83 5.92
CA VAL A 275 20.43 8.82 5.92
C VAL A 275 19.24 9.39 6.68
N GLY A 276 18.07 9.40 6.03
CA GLY A 276 16.83 9.91 6.61
C GLY A 276 16.12 8.91 7.54
N ALA A 277 15.19 9.39 8.38
CA ALA A 277 14.38 8.58 9.29
C ALA A 277 13.29 7.75 8.56
N TRP A 278 13.75 6.81 7.72
CA TRP A 278 12.95 5.95 6.85
C TRP A 278 12.00 5.00 7.62
N TRP A 279 12.24 4.75 8.91
CA TRP A 279 11.42 3.87 9.74
C TRP A 279 10.15 4.56 10.26
N LEU A 280 10.19 5.88 10.46
CA LEU A 280 9.17 6.61 11.20
C LEU A 280 7.82 6.67 10.47
N GLY A 281 7.83 6.80 9.13
CA GLY A 281 6.60 6.80 8.35
C GLY A 281 5.94 5.41 8.25
N PHE A 282 6.67 4.31 8.49
CA PHE A 282 6.05 2.99 8.63
C PHE A 282 5.22 2.90 9.91
N LEU A 283 5.71 3.45 11.03
CA LEU A 283 4.94 3.52 12.28
C LEU A 283 3.68 4.39 12.13
N ILE A 284 3.81 5.57 11.53
CA ILE A 284 2.68 6.48 11.26
C ILE A 284 1.64 5.79 10.37
N SER A 285 2.07 5.11 9.31
CA SER A 285 1.17 4.42 8.39
C SER A 285 0.53 3.17 9.01
N ALA A 286 1.28 2.40 9.81
CA ALA A 286 0.75 1.26 10.56
C ALA A 286 -0.31 1.69 11.58
N GLY A 287 -0.07 2.80 12.30
CA GLY A 287 -1.04 3.40 13.21
C GLY A 287 -2.33 3.85 12.50
N ALA A 288 -2.20 4.48 11.32
CA ALA A 288 -3.36 4.87 10.50
C ALA A 288 -4.17 3.66 10.02
N VAL A 289 -3.51 2.58 9.57
CA VAL A 289 -4.18 1.33 9.18
C VAL A 289 -4.85 0.67 10.39
N ALA A 290 -4.18 0.59 11.54
CA ALA A 290 -4.73 -0.01 12.76
C ALA A 290 -5.99 0.75 13.23
N LEU A 291 -5.98 2.08 13.21
CA LEU A 291 -7.14 2.90 13.53
C LEU A 291 -8.29 2.68 12.53
N ALA A 292 -7.99 2.63 11.23
CA ALA A 292 -8.97 2.37 10.18
C ALA A 292 -9.52 0.93 10.18
N ALA A 293 -8.83 -0.02 10.84
CA ALA A 293 -9.30 -1.39 11.03
C ALA A 293 -10.40 -1.50 12.11
N VAL A 294 -10.41 -0.65 13.14
CA VAL A 294 -11.33 -0.76 14.29
C VAL A 294 -12.82 -0.86 13.90
N PRO A 295 -13.37 -0.06 12.96
CA PRO A 295 -14.78 -0.15 12.55
C PRO A 295 -15.19 -1.54 12.02
N TYR A 296 -14.27 -2.30 11.44
CA TYR A 296 -14.55 -3.58 10.76
C TYR A 296 -14.97 -4.71 11.69
N PHE A 297 -14.68 -4.60 12.98
CA PHE A 297 -15.13 -5.55 13.99
C PHE A 297 -16.60 -5.33 14.40
N PHE A 298 -17.18 -4.15 14.09
CA PHE A 298 -18.54 -3.76 14.44
C PHE A 298 -19.53 -3.78 13.27
N PHE A 299 -19.07 -3.78 12.01
CA PHE A 299 -19.93 -3.93 10.84
C PHE A 299 -20.60 -5.33 10.81
N PRO A 300 -21.90 -5.43 10.47
CA PRO A 300 -22.62 -6.70 10.43
C PRO A 300 -22.22 -7.55 9.21
N ARG A 301 -22.42 -8.87 9.30
CA ARG A 301 -22.20 -9.81 8.19
C ARG A 301 -22.99 -9.40 6.94
N GLU A 302 -24.25 -9.02 7.15
CA GLU A 302 -25.20 -8.61 6.13
C GLU A 302 -25.83 -7.28 6.54
N MET A 303 -26.02 -6.39 5.57
CA MET A 303 -26.59 -5.06 5.79
C MET A 303 -27.98 -4.98 5.11
N PRO A 304 -28.95 -4.25 5.67
CA PRO A 304 -30.20 -3.99 4.96
C PRO A 304 -29.91 -3.25 3.64
N ARG A 305 -30.25 -3.85 2.48
CA ARG A 305 -30.06 -3.23 1.16
C ARG A 305 -30.64 -1.81 1.14
N GLU A 306 -29.93 -0.86 0.53
CA GLU A 306 -30.30 0.56 0.48
C GLU A 306 -31.74 0.78 -0.03
N LYS A 307 -32.20 -0.02 -0.99
CA LYS A 307 -33.59 -0.02 -1.50
C LYS A 307 -34.63 -0.40 -0.44
N HIS A 308 -34.32 -1.35 0.44
CA HIS A 308 -35.19 -1.75 1.54
C HIS A 308 -35.19 -0.70 2.65
N GLU A 309 -34.04 -0.12 2.98
CA GLU A 309 -33.95 1.02 3.90
C GLU A 309 -34.75 2.23 3.41
N LEU A 310 -34.63 2.62 2.13
CA LEU A 310 -35.38 3.75 1.58
C LEU A 310 -36.90 3.50 1.59
N ARG A 311 -37.35 2.27 1.28
CA ARG A 311 -38.77 1.90 1.38
C ARG A 311 -39.26 1.87 2.83
N PHE A 312 -38.44 1.38 3.77
CA PHE A 312 -38.76 1.38 5.21
C PHE A 312 -38.84 2.81 5.76
N ARG A 313 -37.84 3.67 5.48
CA ARG A 313 -37.86 5.08 5.86
C ARG A 313 -39.06 5.82 5.28
N ARG A 314 -39.41 5.54 4.02
CA ARG A 314 -40.60 6.12 3.38
C ARG A 314 -41.87 5.69 4.12
N ARG A 315 -42.07 4.40 4.37
CA ARG A 315 -43.22 3.88 5.14
C ARG A 315 -43.29 4.45 6.56
N VAL A 316 -42.14 4.61 7.24
CA VAL A 316 -42.09 5.22 8.58
C VAL A 316 -42.46 6.71 8.51
N LEU A 317 -41.89 7.47 7.56
CA LEU A 317 -42.26 8.87 7.36
C LEU A 317 -43.74 9.05 6.97
N GLU A 318 -44.28 8.16 6.14
CA GLU A 318 -45.71 8.09 5.79
C GLU A 318 -46.58 7.74 7.01
N ALA A 319 -46.14 6.82 7.88
CA ALA A 319 -46.81 6.50 9.14
C ALA A 319 -46.78 7.67 10.15
N THR A 320 -45.65 8.37 10.28
CA THR A 320 -45.54 9.56 11.15
C THR A 320 -46.29 10.77 10.58
N ALA A 321 -46.42 10.89 9.26
CA ALA A 321 -47.23 11.93 8.62
C ALA A 321 -48.73 11.63 8.74
N SER A 322 -49.13 10.37 8.53
CA SER A 322 -50.54 9.94 8.65
C SER A 322 -51.02 9.88 10.11
N SER A 323 -50.14 9.88 11.12
CA SER A 323 -50.58 10.04 12.52
C SER A 323 -51.21 11.40 12.84
N VAL A 324 -51.20 12.35 11.90
CA VAL A 324 -51.91 13.65 11.98
C VAL A 324 -53.27 13.63 11.23
N SER A 325 -53.56 12.59 10.43
CA SER A 325 -54.80 12.48 9.65
C SER A 325 -55.34 11.04 9.62
N LYS A 326 -56.31 10.73 10.50
CA LYS A 326 -57.09 9.50 10.41
C LYS A 326 -58.16 9.64 9.32
N GLY A 327 -58.13 8.70 8.38
CA GLY A 327 -59.20 8.39 7.42
C GLY A 327 -58.86 7.04 6.78
N GLU A 328 -59.84 6.15 6.66
CA GLU A 328 -59.64 4.76 6.21
C GLU A 328 -59.26 4.67 4.71
N ASP A 329 -58.33 3.77 4.38
CA ASP A 329 -58.66 2.57 3.58
C ASP A 329 -57.44 1.65 3.36
N SER A 330 -57.71 0.36 3.18
CA SER A 330 -56.80 -0.70 2.67
C SER A 330 -57.34 -1.15 1.29
N PRO A 331 -56.66 -1.96 0.43
CA PRO A 331 -55.48 -2.84 0.63
C PRO A 331 -54.44 -2.62 -0.53
N PRO A 332 -53.57 -3.54 -1.04
CA PRO A 332 -53.42 -4.96 -0.74
C PRO A 332 -52.02 -5.57 -0.61
N GLU A 333 -52.03 -6.80 -0.07
CA GLU A 333 -51.02 -7.84 -0.25
C GLU A 333 -50.80 -8.14 -1.75
N SER A 334 -49.55 -8.32 -2.18
CA SER A 334 -49.18 -8.82 -3.53
C SER A 334 -47.67 -8.91 -3.81
N LEU A 335 -46.81 -8.34 -2.93
CA LEU A 335 -45.35 -8.23 -3.18
C LEU A 335 -44.47 -9.11 -2.29
N ALA A 336 -45.04 -9.95 -1.42
CA ALA A 336 -44.27 -10.89 -0.59
C ALA A 336 -43.76 -12.09 -1.41
N GLU A 337 -44.66 -12.73 -2.17
CA GLU A 337 -44.37 -13.98 -2.92
C GLU A 337 -43.33 -13.82 -4.04
N SER A 338 -43.11 -12.59 -4.52
CA SER A 338 -42.11 -12.31 -5.57
C SER A 338 -40.70 -12.03 -5.03
N GLN A 339 -40.53 -11.77 -3.74
CA GLN A 339 -39.19 -11.61 -3.14
C GLN A 339 -38.60 -12.95 -2.66
N GLU A 340 -39.37 -13.83 -2.02
CA GLU A 340 -38.87 -15.16 -1.61
C GLU A 340 -38.35 -15.98 -2.81
N LYS A 341 -39.05 -15.90 -3.96
CA LYS A 341 -38.64 -16.60 -5.19
C LYS A 341 -37.37 -16.06 -5.84
N GLN A 342 -36.97 -14.83 -5.51
CA GLN A 342 -35.73 -14.22 -5.98
C GLN A 342 -34.57 -14.50 -5.02
N ASP A 343 -34.81 -14.39 -3.70
CA ASP A 343 -33.82 -14.68 -2.66
C ASP A 343 -33.46 -16.18 -2.65
N SER A 344 -34.44 -17.07 -2.85
CA SER A 344 -34.22 -18.51 -3.05
C SER A 344 -33.43 -18.87 -4.31
N LEU A 345 -33.46 -18.04 -5.37
CA LEU A 345 -32.62 -18.25 -6.56
C LEU A 345 -31.17 -17.79 -6.33
N THR A 346 -30.95 -16.73 -5.56
CA THR A 346 -29.60 -16.27 -5.20
C THR A 346 -28.90 -17.14 -4.16
N GLN A 347 -29.63 -17.95 -3.40
CA GLN A 347 -29.06 -19.01 -2.55
C GLN A 347 -28.53 -20.22 -3.35
N ILE A 348 -28.76 -20.30 -4.67
CA ILE A 348 -28.25 -21.38 -5.55
C ILE A 348 -26.95 -20.97 -6.26
N ALA A 349 -26.06 -20.28 -5.54
CA ALA A 349 -24.63 -20.47 -5.80
C ALA A 349 -24.27 -21.85 -5.21
N PRO A 350 -23.83 -22.84 -6.01
CA PRO A 350 -23.65 -24.18 -5.49
C PRO A 350 -22.69 -24.17 -4.30
N ASP A 351 -22.98 -24.99 -3.29
CA ASP A 351 -22.04 -25.37 -2.23
C ASP A 351 -20.94 -26.30 -2.78
N LEU A 352 -20.32 -25.85 -3.87
CA LEU A 352 -19.08 -26.37 -4.42
C LEU A 352 -18.09 -26.45 -3.27
N THR A 353 -17.62 -27.65 -2.94
CA THR A 353 -16.56 -27.81 -1.95
C THR A 353 -15.27 -27.19 -2.50
N VAL A 354 -14.33 -26.83 -1.63
CA VAL A 354 -13.03 -26.24 -2.04
C VAL A 354 -12.34 -27.14 -3.09
N ILE A 355 -12.45 -28.46 -2.94
CA ILE A 355 -11.96 -29.47 -3.88
C ILE A 355 -12.61 -29.36 -5.27
N GLN A 356 -13.94 -29.14 -5.34
CA GLN A 356 -14.63 -28.94 -6.60
C GLN A 356 -14.28 -27.57 -7.23
N PHE A 357 -14.11 -26.51 -6.44
CA PHE A 357 -13.61 -25.22 -6.95
C PHE A 357 -12.21 -25.38 -7.56
N ILE A 358 -11.26 -26.03 -6.88
CA ILE A 358 -9.92 -26.30 -7.39
C ILE A 358 -9.96 -27.12 -8.69
N LYS A 359 -10.93 -28.02 -8.88
CA LYS A 359 -11.11 -28.79 -10.13
C LYS A 359 -11.74 -27.98 -11.28
N VAL A 360 -12.63 -27.05 -10.97
CA VAL A 360 -13.37 -26.25 -11.97
C VAL A 360 -12.62 -24.97 -12.36
N PHE A 361 -11.96 -24.32 -11.41
CA PHE A 361 -11.30 -23.03 -11.59
C PHE A 361 -10.28 -23.00 -12.74
N PRO A 362 -9.36 -23.98 -12.91
CA PRO A 362 -8.41 -23.98 -14.03
C PRO A 362 -9.11 -24.03 -15.40
N ARG A 363 -10.25 -24.71 -15.51
CA ARG A 363 -11.02 -24.78 -16.76
C ARG A 363 -11.70 -23.45 -17.08
N VAL A 364 -12.25 -22.78 -16.06
CA VAL A 364 -12.86 -21.45 -16.20
C VAL A 364 -11.79 -20.40 -16.53
N LEU A 365 -10.68 -20.38 -15.78
CA LEU A 365 -9.54 -19.50 -16.01
C LEU A 365 -8.98 -19.66 -17.42
N LEU A 366 -8.72 -20.89 -17.88
CA LEU A 366 -8.22 -21.15 -19.24
C LEU A 366 -9.23 -20.73 -20.32
N ARG A 367 -10.54 -20.88 -20.07
CA ARG A 367 -11.58 -20.40 -21.00
C ARG A 367 -11.57 -18.87 -21.10
N THR A 368 -11.40 -18.17 -20.00
CA THR A 368 -11.30 -16.69 -19.96
C THR A 368 -10.01 -16.20 -20.62
N LEU A 369 -8.86 -16.82 -20.33
CA LEU A 369 -7.56 -16.47 -20.93
C LEU A 369 -7.50 -16.75 -22.44
N ARG A 370 -8.29 -17.70 -22.95
CA ARG A 370 -8.43 -17.95 -24.40
C ARG A 370 -9.28 -16.91 -25.14
N HIS A 371 -9.94 -15.98 -24.45
CA HIS A 371 -10.72 -14.93 -25.10
C HIS A 371 -9.77 -13.80 -25.56
N PRO A 372 -9.56 -13.60 -26.88
CA PRO A 372 -8.44 -12.78 -27.38
C PRO A 372 -8.55 -11.31 -26.97
N ILE A 373 -9.77 -10.75 -26.96
CA ILE A 373 -10.00 -9.36 -26.52
C ILE A 373 -9.67 -9.20 -25.03
N PHE A 374 -9.98 -10.20 -24.20
CA PHE A 374 -9.66 -10.15 -22.77
C PHE A 374 -8.15 -10.20 -22.55
N LEU A 375 -7.48 -11.13 -23.25
CA LEU A 375 -6.02 -11.28 -23.17
C LEU A 375 -5.28 -9.99 -23.61
N LEU A 376 -5.73 -9.34 -24.69
CA LEU A 376 -5.16 -8.07 -25.16
C LEU A 376 -5.37 -6.92 -24.16
N VAL A 377 -6.56 -6.82 -23.55
CA VAL A 377 -6.85 -5.81 -22.51
C VAL A 377 -6.01 -6.05 -21.25
N VAL A 378 -5.87 -7.30 -20.81
CA VAL A 378 -5.01 -7.67 -19.68
C VAL A 378 -3.55 -7.35 -19.99
N LEU A 379 -3.04 -7.70 -21.19
CA LEU A 379 -1.67 -7.40 -21.59
C LEU A 379 -1.40 -5.88 -21.60
N SER A 380 -2.32 -5.08 -22.14
CA SER A 380 -2.23 -3.62 -22.10
C SER A 380 -2.20 -3.08 -20.66
N GLN A 381 -3.05 -3.61 -19.78
CA GLN A 381 -3.08 -3.23 -18.37
C GLN A 381 -1.78 -3.63 -17.63
N VAL A 382 -1.21 -4.80 -17.93
CA VAL A 382 0.08 -5.25 -17.37
C VAL A 382 1.21 -4.33 -17.80
N CYS A 383 1.29 -3.97 -19.08
CA CYS A 383 2.30 -3.02 -19.58
C CYS A 383 2.19 -1.64 -18.91
N MET A 384 0.98 -1.08 -18.80
CA MET A 384 0.77 0.19 -18.10
C MET A 384 1.10 0.10 -16.61
N SER A 385 0.68 -0.97 -15.94
CA SER A 385 0.95 -1.19 -14.51
C SER A 385 2.45 -1.35 -14.23
N SER A 386 3.17 -2.05 -15.11
CA SER A 386 4.63 -2.22 -15.05
C SER A 386 5.36 -0.87 -15.16
N MET A 387 4.99 -0.04 -16.15
CA MET A 387 5.51 1.32 -16.29
C MET A 387 5.27 2.16 -15.02
N VAL A 388 4.05 2.15 -14.48
CA VAL A 388 3.71 2.91 -13.27
C VAL A 388 4.47 2.38 -12.04
N ALA A 389 4.61 1.07 -11.90
CA ALA A 389 5.34 0.45 -10.79
C ALA A 389 6.84 0.76 -10.84
N GLY A 390 7.47 0.68 -12.02
CA GLY A 390 8.87 1.04 -12.23
C GLY A 390 9.12 2.53 -11.96
N MET A 391 8.29 3.41 -12.52
CA MET A 391 8.37 4.86 -12.29
C MET A 391 8.18 5.21 -10.81
N ALA A 392 7.17 4.67 -10.14
CA ALA A 392 6.97 4.91 -8.71
C ALA A 392 8.21 4.48 -7.89
N THR A 393 8.74 3.29 -8.16
CA THR A 393 9.84 2.72 -7.35
C THR A 393 11.17 3.42 -7.60
N PHE A 394 11.49 3.79 -8.85
CA PHE A 394 12.84 4.26 -9.20
C PHE A 394 12.93 5.74 -9.58
N LEU A 395 11.84 6.45 -9.86
CA LEU A 395 11.91 7.89 -10.18
C LEU A 395 12.46 8.76 -9.02
N PRO A 396 12.15 8.55 -7.73
CA PRO A 396 12.73 9.36 -6.66
C PRO A 396 14.26 9.19 -6.64
N LYS A 397 14.72 7.93 -6.66
CA LYS A 397 16.13 7.54 -6.73
C LYS A 397 16.84 8.08 -7.98
N PHE A 398 16.17 8.07 -9.14
CA PHE A 398 16.71 8.66 -10.36
C PHE A 398 16.89 10.17 -10.21
N LEU A 399 15.92 10.89 -9.64
CA LEU A 399 16.05 12.32 -9.38
C LEU A 399 17.22 12.60 -8.42
N GLU A 400 17.31 11.85 -7.32
CA GLU A 400 18.41 11.96 -6.36
C GLU A 400 19.79 11.80 -7.00
N ARG A 401 19.96 10.79 -7.87
CA ARG A 401 21.25 10.45 -8.48
C ARG A 401 21.60 11.30 -9.71
N GLN A 402 20.63 11.59 -10.56
CA GLN A 402 20.86 12.31 -11.83
C GLN A 402 20.92 13.84 -11.66
N PHE A 403 20.13 14.39 -10.73
CA PHE A 403 20.03 15.85 -10.51
C PHE A 403 20.61 16.29 -9.16
N SER A 404 21.27 15.38 -8.42
CA SER A 404 21.89 15.64 -7.11
C SER A 404 20.94 16.31 -6.09
N VAL A 405 19.64 16.01 -6.18
CA VAL A 405 18.65 16.53 -5.23
C VAL A 405 18.48 15.62 -4.02
N THR A 406 18.10 16.20 -2.88
CA THR A 406 17.86 15.42 -1.67
C THR A 406 16.66 14.46 -1.82
N ALA A 407 16.72 13.29 -1.18
CA ALA A 407 15.61 12.32 -1.14
C ALA A 407 14.28 12.96 -0.66
N SER A 408 14.36 13.87 0.32
CA SER A 408 13.22 14.65 0.80
C SER A 408 12.53 15.43 -0.33
N TYR A 409 13.31 16.16 -1.14
CA TYR A 409 12.80 16.98 -2.24
C TYR A 409 12.27 16.15 -3.41
N ALA A 410 12.97 15.08 -3.80
CA ALA A 410 12.52 14.16 -4.86
C ALA A 410 11.14 13.56 -4.54
N ASN A 411 10.95 13.13 -3.29
CA ASN A 411 9.67 12.60 -2.81
C ASN A 411 8.57 13.67 -2.74
N LEU A 412 8.87 14.89 -2.30
CA LEU A 412 7.90 16.00 -2.32
C LEU A 412 7.43 16.34 -3.74
N LEU A 413 8.32 16.33 -4.74
CA LEU A 413 7.94 16.56 -6.14
C LEU A 413 6.92 15.51 -6.62
N ILE A 414 7.16 14.22 -6.35
CA ILE A 414 6.28 13.13 -6.78
C ILE A 414 4.94 13.16 -6.03
N GLY A 415 4.97 13.38 -4.71
CA GLY A 415 3.78 13.47 -3.87
C GLY A 415 2.88 14.67 -4.19
N CYS A 416 3.46 15.83 -4.48
CA CYS A 416 2.72 17.07 -4.70
C CYS A 416 2.39 17.37 -6.17
N LEU A 417 3.13 16.86 -7.14
CA LEU A 417 2.90 17.14 -8.57
C LEU A 417 2.34 15.92 -9.32
N THR A 418 3.06 14.79 -9.28
CA THR A 418 2.72 13.61 -10.10
C THR A 418 1.37 13.01 -9.70
N ILE A 419 1.11 12.85 -8.40
CA ILE A 419 -0.07 12.11 -7.93
C ILE A 419 -1.36 12.96 -7.99
N PRO A 420 -1.37 14.26 -7.62
CA PRO A 420 -2.50 15.14 -7.91
C PRO A 420 -2.80 15.24 -9.41
N SER A 421 -1.79 15.25 -10.28
CA SER A 421 -1.98 15.20 -11.74
C SER A 421 -2.67 13.91 -12.20
N ALA A 422 -2.33 12.76 -11.62
CA ALA A 422 -3.01 11.50 -11.88
C ALA A 422 -4.48 11.51 -11.41
N ILE A 423 -4.77 12.08 -10.24
CA ILE A 423 -6.15 12.25 -9.74
C ILE A 423 -6.96 13.14 -10.68
N VAL A 424 -6.39 14.27 -11.13
CA VAL A 424 -7.03 15.14 -12.14
C VAL A 424 -7.29 14.37 -13.44
N GLY A 425 -6.34 13.58 -13.93
CA GLY A 425 -6.51 12.73 -15.11
C GLY A 425 -7.67 11.72 -14.98
N ILE A 426 -7.78 11.05 -13.83
CA ILE A 426 -8.88 10.11 -13.55
C ILE A 426 -10.23 10.84 -13.54
N VAL A 427 -10.32 11.99 -12.85
CA VAL A 427 -11.56 12.78 -12.76
C VAL A 427 -11.97 13.32 -14.13
N VAL A 428 -11.03 13.89 -14.89
CA VAL A 428 -11.28 14.41 -16.25
C VAL A 428 -11.73 13.29 -17.17
N GLY A 429 -11.07 12.12 -17.14
CA GLY A 429 -11.48 10.95 -17.90
C GLY A 429 -12.91 10.50 -17.59
N GLY A 430 -13.26 10.40 -16.31
CA GLY A 430 -14.62 10.06 -15.87
C GLY A 430 -15.67 11.10 -16.27
N VAL A 431 -15.36 12.39 -16.16
CA VAL A 431 -16.23 13.49 -16.61
C VAL A 431 -16.43 13.45 -18.12
N LEU A 432 -15.37 13.21 -18.91
CA LEU A 432 -15.41 13.16 -20.37
C LEU A 432 -16.29 12.01 -20.87
N VAL A 433 -16.13 10.81 -20.30
CA VAL A 433 -16.98 9.64 -20.59
C VAL A 433 -18.45 9.93 -20.27
N LYS A 434 -18.72 10.54 -19.10
CA LYS A 434 -20.08 10.88 -18.65
C LYS A 434 -20.75 11.98 -19.49
N ARG A 435 -20.02 13.06 -19.83
CA ARG A 435 -20.55 14.22 -20.56
C ARG A 435 -20.77 13.95 -22.04
N LEU A 436 -19.88 13.19 -22.68
CA LEU A 436 -19.96 12.87 -24.12
C LEU A 436 -20.68 11.54 -24.42
N HIS A 437 -21.23 10.89 -23.38
CA HIS A 437 -21.90 9.59 -23.45
C HIS A 437 -21.11 8.59 -24.29
N LEU A 438 -19.83 8.39 -23.94
CA LEU A 438 -18.90 7.62 -24.75
C LEU A 438 -19.18 6.12 -24.65
N GLY A 439 -19.37 5.48 -25.80
CA GLY A 439 -19.41 4.02 -25.89
C GLY A 439 -18.01 3.40 -25.81
N PRO A 440 -17.89 2.08 -25.56
CA PRO A 440 -16.59 1.42 -25.31
C PRO A 440 -15.52 1.69 -26.38
N VAL A 441 -15.91 1.73 -27.67
CA VAL A 441 -14.99 2.04 -28.78
C VAL A 441 -14.45 3.47 -28.70
N ARG A 442 -15.29 4.45 -28.34
CA ARG A 442 -14.84 5.85 -28.18
C ARG A 442 -13.93 6.01 -26.95
N CYS A 443 -14.18 5.26 -25.87
CA CYS A 443 -13.27 5.20 -24.73
C CYS A 443 -11.91 4.59 -25.12
N ALA A 444 -11.89 3.48 -25.88
CA ALA A 444 -10.66 2.86 -26.35
C ALA A 444 -9.82 3.79 -27.26
N ILE A 445 -10.48 4.55 -28.15
CA ILE A 445 -9.82 5.57 -28.99
C ILE A 445 -9.20 6.66 -28.11
N LEU A 446 -9.88 7.16 -27.08
CA LEU A 446 -9.30 8.14 -26.15
C LEU A 446 -8.09 7.59 -25.40
N CYS A 447 -8.14 6.34 -24.93
CA CYS A 447 -6.98 5.71 -24.28
C CYS A 447 -5.80 5.59 -25.24
N LEU A 448 -6.03 5.24 -26.51
CA LEU A 448 -4.99 5.16 -27.54
C LEU A 448 -4.37 6.52 -27.84
N LEU A 449 -5.20 7.57 -27.99
CA LEU A 449 -4.72 8.95 -28.18
C LEU A 449 -3.92 9.45 -26.97
N GLY A 450 -4.37 9.15 -25.75
CA GLY A 450 -3.65 9.45 -24.52
C GLY A 450 -2.30 8.76 -24.44
N ALA A 451 -2.24 7.46 -24.77
CA ALA A 451 -0.98 6.71 -24.81
C ALA A 451 0.00 7.25 -25.87
N LEU A 452 -0.49 7.59 -27.07
CA LEU A 452 0.32 8.22 -28.13
C LEU A 452 0.87 9.58 -27.67
N PHE A 453 0.04 10.40 -27.01
CA PHE A 453 0.45 11.69 -26.46
C PHE A 453 1.50 11.55 -25.35
N CYS A 454 1.34 10.59 -24.43
CA CYS A 454 2.35 10.26 -23.42
C CYS A 454 3.68 9.83 -24.07
N LEU A 455 3.62 9.00 -25.12
CA LEU A 455 4.82 8.58 -25.85
C LEU A 455 5.51 9.78 -26.49
N LEU A 456 4.78 10.63 -27.22
CA LEU A 456 5.31 11.86 -27.82
C LEU A 456 5.96 12.81 -26.80
N LEU A 457 5.36 12.99 -25.61
CA LEU A 457 5.94 13.80 -24.55
C LEU A 457 7.15 13.16 -23.85
N SER A 458 7.25 11.82 -23.86
CA SER A 458 8.37 11.09 -23.26
C SER A 458 9.61 11.00 -24.16
N LEU A 459 9.44 11.09 -25.49
CA LEU A 459 10.55 10.98 -26.45
C LEU A 459 11.72 11.95 -26.18
N PRO A 460 11.51 13.25 -25.85
CA PRO A 460 12.61 14.16 -25.51
C PRO A 460 13.46 13.72 -24.31
N LEU A 461 12.88 12.96 -23.36
CA LEU A 461 13.60 12.50 -22.17
C LEU A 461 14.72 11.51 -22.50
N PHE A 462 14.64 10.78 -23.62
CA PHE A 462 15.74 9.94 -24.11
C PHE A 462 16.95 10.74 -24.62
N PHE A 463 16.76 12.02 -24.96
CA PHE A 463 17.80 12.91 -25.44
C PHE A 463 18.28 13.90 -24.36
N MET A 464 17.58 14.00 -23.22
CA MET A 464 18.04 14.74 -22.04
C MET A 464 18.93 13.86 -21.17
N GLY A 465 20.25 13.94 -21.39
CA GLY A 465 21.25 13.27 -20.56
C GLY A 465 22.49 14.13 -20.34
N CYS A 466 23.27 13.78 -19.32
CA CYS A 466 24.64 14.28 -19.14
C CYS A 466 25.63 13.27 -19.74
N SER A 467 26.83 13.72 -20.10
CA SER A 467 27.92 12.81 -20.48
C SER A 467 28.26 11.88 -19.32
N THR A 468 28.27 10.56 -19.57
CA THR A 468 28.74 9.58 -18.57
C THR A 468 30.18 9.88 -18.18
N HIS A 469 30.44 10.08 -16.89
CA HIS A 469 31.80 10.28 -16.38
C HIS A 469 32.63 9.02 -16.61
N GLN A 470 33.90 9.18 -16.99
CA GLN A 470 34.78 8.03 -17.22
C GLN A 470 35.35 7.54 -15.90
N ILE A 471 34.92 6.38 -15.44
CA ILE A 471 35.46 5.73 -14.24
C ILE A 471 36.62 4.82 -14.67
N ALA A 472 37.81 5.08 -14.14
CA ALA A 472 39.01 4.32 -14.43
C ALA A 472 38.81 2.83 -14.12
N GLY A 473 39.18 1.96 -15.07
CA GLY A 473 39.01 0.50 -14.95
C GLY A 473 37.59 -0.04 -15.16
N ILE A 474 36.55 0.81 -15.27
CA ILE A 474 35.15 0.38 -15.47
C ILE A 474 34.58 0.93 -16.79
N SER A 475 34.87 2.18 -17.13
CA SER A 475 34.38 2.86 -18.33
C SER A 475 35.37 2.71 -19.48
N HIS A 476 35.16 1.72 -20.36
CA HIS A 476 35.93 1.63 -21.60
C HIS A 476 35.30 2.50 -22.71
N PRO A 477 36.00 3.52 -23.24
CA PRO A 477 35.50 4.29 -24.37
C PRO A 477 35.42 3.42 -25.64
N PRO A 478 34.29 3.41 -26.37
CA PRO A 478 34.15 2.61 -27.58
C PRO A 478 35.12 3.10 -28.67
N GLY A 479 36.03 2.23 -29.09
CA GLY A 479 36.95 2.47 -30.20
C GLY A 479 38.41 2.77 -29.84
N HIS A 480 38.77 2.87 -28.55
CA HIS A 480 40.17 2.87 -28.14
C HIS A 480 40.58 1.48 -27.64
N LEU A 481 41.69 0.96 -28.18
CA LEU A 481 42.37 -0.22 -27.63
C LEU A 481 42.81 0.06 -26.19
N PRO A 482 42.94 -0.99 -25.35
CA PRO A 482 43.11 -0.80 -23.92
C PRO A 482 44.45 -0.11 -23.64
N GLY A 483 44.42 0.92 -22.79
CA GLY A 483 45.59 1.44 -22.11
C GLY A 483 45.65 0.90 -20.68
N PRO A 484 46.03 -0.38 -20.45
CA PRO A 484 46.26 -0.86 -19.10
C PRO A 484 47.43 -0.10 -18.45
N GLU A 485 48.42 0.30 -19.27
CA GLU A 485 49.64 1.05 -18.91
C GLU A 485 49.43 2.13 -17.84
N LEU A 486 48.43 3.01 -18.00
CA LEU A 486 48.22 4.13 -17.06
C LEU A 486 47.59 3.67 -15.73
N PHE A 487 46.74 2.65 -15.77
CA PHE A 487 46.05 2.13 -14.57
C PHE A 487 46.99 1.25 -13.73
N THR A 488 47.80 0.42 -14.39
CA THR A 488 48.85 -0.39 -13.75
C THR A 488 49.93 0.50 -13.12
N ALA A 489 50.35 1.58 -13.80
CA ALA A 489 51.38 2.49 -13.30
C ALA A 489 51.03 3.20 -11.97
N CYS A 490 49.75 3.49 -11.71
CA CYS A 490 49.30 4.07 -10.44
C CYS A 490 49.06 3.02 -9.34
N THR A 491 48.78 1.77 -9.71
CA THR A 491 48.44 0.70 -8.75
C THR A 491 49.63 -0.18 -8.33
N GLU A 492 50.68 -0.33 -9.15
CA GLU A 492 51.89 -1.05 -8.74
C GLU A 492 52.66 -0.43 -7.55
N PRO A 493 52.82 0.91 -7.41
CA PRO A 493 53.52 1.48 -6.26
C PRO A 493 52.66 1.53 -4.98
N CYS A 494 51.34 1.36 -5.08
CA CYS A 494 50.42 1.49 -3.96
C CYS A 494 49.59 0.21 -3.81
N PHE A 495 49.86 -0.59 -2.77
CA PHE A 495 49.07 -1.79 -2.44
C PHE A 495 47.67 -1.41 -1.92
N CYS A 496 46.80 -0.94 -2.82
CA CYS A 496 45.49 -0.41 -2.48
C CYS A 496 44.50 -1.52 -2.10
N PRO A 497 43.71 -1.33 -1.02
CA PRO A 497 42.54 -2.16 -0.76
C PRO A 497 41.55 -2.09 -1.95
N LEU A 498 40.96 -3.22 -2.30
CA LEU A 498 39.95 -3.31 -3.36
C LEU A 498 38.52 -2.98 -2.86
N ASP A 499 38.29 -3.08 -1.55
CA ASP A 499 36.97 -2.90 -0.92
C ASP A 499 36.70 -1.45 -0.44
N ASP A 500 37.70 -0.56 -0.51
CA ASP A 500 37.53 0.85 -0.14
C ASP A 500 36.84 1.66 -1.25
N PHE A 501 36.01 2.63 -0.86
CA PHE A 501 35.31 3.52 -1.79
C PHE A 501 35.31 4.98 -1.27
N ASN A 502 36.13 5.83 -1.89
CA ASN A 502 36.21 7.26 -1.66
C ASN A 502 36.56 7.96 -2.99
N PRO A 503 35.56 8.19 -3.87
CA PRO A 503 35.83 8.54 -5.25
C PRO A 503 36.47 9.92 -5.39
N VAL A 504 37.51 10.00 -6.22
CA VAL A 504 38.20 11.25 -6.58
C VAL A 504 38.16 11.47 -8.08
N CYS A 505 38.04 12.72 -8.50
CA CYS A 505 37.99 13.12 -9.91
C CYS A 505 39.29 13.85 -10.27
N ASP A 506 39.96 13.43 -11.34
CA ASP A 506 41.01 14.24 -11.98
C ASP A 506 40.33 15.24 -12.95
N PRO A 507 40.32 16.54 -12.65
CA PRO A 507 39.71 17.55 -13.52
C PRO A 507 40.47 17.74 -14.83
N ARG A 508 41.72 17.26 -14.97
CA ARG A 508 42.51 17.36 -16.21
C ARG A 508 42.23 16.20 -17.16
N ALA A 509 42.21 14.97 -16.66
CA ALA A 509 41.86 13.79 -17.47
C ALA A 509 40.35 13.63 -17.68
N HIS A 510 39.51 14.26 -16.85
CA HIS A 510 38.06 13.99 -16.74
C HIS A 510 37.77 12.51 -16.41
N VAL A 511 38.61 11.95 -15.54
CA VAL A 511 38.55 10.55 -15.10
C VAL A 511 38.32 10.50 -13.59
N GLU A 512 37.40 9.63 -13.18
CA GLU A 512 37.10 9.32 -11.78
C GLU A 512 37.75 8.00 -11.36
N TYR A 513 38.35 7.98 -10.17
CA TYR A 513 38.98 6.81 -9.55
C TYR A 513 38.18 6.43 -8.30
N LEU A 514 38.01 5.14 -7.99
CA LEU A 514 37.17 4.70 -6.86
C LEU A 514 37.78 5.08 -5.51
N THR A 515 39.10 5.22 -5.43
CA THR A 515 39.83 5.68 -4.23
C THR A 515 40.97 6.63 -4.61
N PRO A 516 41.48 7.46 -3.67
CA PRO A 516 42.70 8.25 -3.90
C PRO A 516 43.91 7.34 -4.15
N CYS A 517 43.96 6.18 -3.48
CA CYS A 517 45.04 5.21 -3.68
C CYS A 517 45.11 4.72 -5.15
N GLN A 518 43.96 4.41 -5.77
CA GLN A 518 43.90 4.03 -7.19
C GLN A 518 44.23 5.20 -8.14
N ALA A 519 44.09 6.45 -7.69
CA ALA A 519 44.58 7.64 -8.40
C ALA A 519 46.10 7.88 -8.22
N GLY A 520 46.80 7.01 -7.48
CA GLY A 520 48.25 7.09 -7.23
C GLY A 520 48.66 7.94 -6.03
N CYS A 521 47.73 8.34 -5.15
CA CYS A 521 48.08 9.18 -3.98
C CYS A 521 48.79 8.34 -2.90
N THR A 522 50.05 8.67 -2.61
CA THR A 522 50.90 7.97 -1.63
C THR A 522 50.80 8.50 -0.19
N GLY A 523 50.07 9.60 0.05
CA GLY A 523 49.90 10.19 1.37
C GLY A 523 48.76 11.20 1.44
N ARG A 524 48.41 11.61 2.68
CA ARG A 524 47.44 12.68 2.94
C ARG A 524 48.19 13.98 3.22
N ALA A 525 47.97 15.00 2.39
CA ALA A 525 48.36 16.37 2.70
C ALA A 525 47.17 17.09 3.36
N LEU A 526 47.42 17.82 4.44
CA LEU A 526 46.44 18.71 5.06
C LEU A 526 46.86 20.13 4.67
N GLN A 527 46.04 20.81 3.90
CA GLN A 527 46.36 22.15 3.40
C GLN A 527 46.13 23.19 4.50
N GLU A 528 47.22 23.70 5.08
CA GLU A 528 47.18 24.94 5.86
C GLU A 528 46.90 26.08 4.89
N ALA A 529 45.71 26.70 5.01
CA ALA A 529 45.34 27.85 4.22
C ALA A 529 46.17 29.08 4.64
N LEU A 530 46.61 29.86 3.64
CA LEU A 530 47.49 31.02 3.76
C LEU A 530 46.73 32.31 3.40
#